data_AF-A0A6A7LGM3-F1
#
_entry.id   AF-A0A6A7LGM3-F1
#
_cell.length_a   1.000
_cell.length_b   1.000
_cell.length_c   1.000
_cell.angle_alpha   90.00
_cell.angle_beta   90.00
_cell.angle_gamma   90.00
#
_symmetry.space_group_name_H-M   'P 1'
#
loop_
_entity.id
_entity.type
_entity.pdbx_description
1 polymer ?
#
loop_
_entity_poly.entity_id
_entity_poly.type
_entity_poly.pdbx_seq_one_letter_code
_entity_poly.pdbx_strand_id
1 'polypeptide(L)'
;MNHDAEVRVESRAYEEFKEFNGRKYTGMKVGGSHKWYYDKGTWNEKKITPDKWELTYAANKKRAWDAPEGSGVPVGTEYHWYILAHQNVRKLDANNYATSMTGTKYKLAHKRAGKLNWNTNDNQQRKQLIQILEDLIVELKSEIIEDAK
;
A
#
# COMPACT_ATOMS: atom_id res chain seq x y z
N MET A 1 -23.55 37.77 20.27
CA MET A 1 -23.84 36.94 19.09
C MET A 1 -22.69 37.15 18.12
N ASN A 2 -21.65 36.32 18.20
CA ASN A 2 -20.52 36.38 17.27
C ASN A 2 -20.60 35.15 16.37
N HIS A 3 -20.65 35.41 15.07
CA HIS A 3 -20.52 34.42 14.01
C HIS A 3 -19.11 33.82 14.08
N ASP A 4 -19.00 32.60 14.58
CA ASP A 4 -17.82 31.77 14.31
C ASP A 4 -17.90 31.32 12.85
N ALA A 5 -17.16 32.02 11.99
CA ALA A 5 -16.90 31.56 10.65
C ALA A 5 -16.07 30.26 10.75
N GLU A 6 -16.68 29.14 10.41
CA GLU A 6 -15.99 27.88 10.12
C GLU A 6 -14.86 28.17 9.13
N VAL A 7 -13.62 28.18 9.61
CA VAL A 7 -12.44 28.23 8.75
C VAL A 7 -12.33 26.86 8.07
N ARG A 8 -12.94 26.73 6.89
CA ARG A 8 -12.67 25.63 5.94
C ARG A 8 -11.27 25.83 5.35
N VAL A 9 -10.24 25.40 6.08
CA VAL A 9 -8.88 25.35 5.53
C VAL A 9 -8.81 24.22 4.49
N GLU A 10 -8.43 24.60 3.27
CA GLU A 10 -8.59 23.84 2.04
C GLU A 10 -7.75 22.56 1.96
N SER A 11 -8.46 21.42 1.90
CA SER A 11 -7.95 20.09 1.52
C SER A 11 -7.68 19.92 0.01
N ARG A 12 -7.62 21.03 -0.75
CA ARG A 12 -7.71 20.99 -2.22
C ARG A 12 -6.52 20.30 -2.89
N ALA A 13 -5.28 20.60 -2.48
CA ALA A 13 -4.08 20.07 -3.16
C ALA A 13 -3.93 18.53 -3.14
N TYR A 14 -4.40 17.86 -2.07
CA TYR A 14 -4.32 16.40 -1.98
C TYR A 14 -5.40 15.72 -2.84
N GLU A 15 -6.65 16.18 -2.71
CA GLU A 15 -7.80 15.66 -3.47
C GLU A 15 -7.87 16.17 -4.91
N GLU A 16 -7.04 17.14 -5.28
CA GLU A 16 -6.91 17.64 -6.64
C GLU A 16 -6.58 16.51 -7.62
N PHE A 17 -7.31 16.50 -8.73
CA PHE A 17 -7.03 15.62 -9.85
C PHE A 17 -5.67 15.94 -10.45
N LYS A 18 -4.88 14.88 -10.63
CA LYS A 18 -3.55 14.85 -11.22
C LYS A 18 -3.60 13.91 -12.43
N GLU A 19 -2.63 14.02 -13.34
CA GLU A 19 -2.55 13.18 -14.53
C GLU A 19 -1.17 12.51 -14.65
N PHE A 20 -1.15 11.24 -15.01
CA PHE A 20 0.07 10.48 -15.28
C PHE A 20 -0.21 9.45 -16.40
N ASN A 21 0.56 9.49 -17.49
CA ASN A 21 0.38 8.64 -18.67
C ASN A 21 -1.09 8.58 -19.17
N GLY A 22 -1.75 9.75 -19.24
CA GLY A 22 -3.14 9.88 -19.69
C GLY A 22 -4.21 9.41 -18.69
N ARG A 23 -3.82 9.00 -17.46
CA ARG A 23 -4.76 8.57 -16.42
C ARG A 23 -4.89 9.63 -15.32
N LYS A 24 -6.12 10.01 -15.00
CA LYS A 24 -6.43 10.92 -13.89
C LYS A 24 -6.44 10.19 -12.54
N TYR A 25 -5.86 10.80 -11.51
CA TYR A 25 -5.79 10.24 -10.16
C TYR A 25 -5.79 11.33 -9.07
N THR A 26 -6.03 10.96 -7.81
CA THR A 26 -5.96 11.88 -6.65
C THR A 26 -5.01 11.33 -5.58
N GLY A 27 -4.67 12.16 -4.59
CA GLY A 27 -3.75 11.83 -3.52
C GLY A 27 -2.30 12.25 -3.79
N MET A 28 -1.34 11.46 -3.30
CA MET A 28 0.09 11.77 -3.39
C MET A 28 0.58 11.80 -4.85
N LYS A 29 1.40 12.79 -5.21
CA LYS A 29 1.98 12.91 -6.57
C LYS A 29 2.92 11.73 -6.88
N VAL A 30 2.98 11.30 -8.16
CA VAL A 30 3.94 10.29 -8.63
C VAL A 30 5.36 10.79 -8.39
N GLY A 31 6.26 9.91 -7.95
CA GLY A 31 7.62 10.25 -7.51
C GLY A 31 7.72 10.70 -6.04
N GLY A 32 6.60 10.94 -5.37
CA GLY A 32 6.57 11.22 -3.94
C GLY A 32 6.91 10.00 -3.09
N SER A 33 7.67 10.20 -2.01
CA SER A 33 8.08 9.13 -1.08
C SER A 33 7.49 9.30 0.32
N HIS A 34 7.10 8.20 0.96
CA HIS A 34 6.80 8.18 2.39
C HIS A 34 7.77 7.27 3.11
N LYS A 35 8.24 7.73 4.28
CA LYS A 35 8.97 6.89 5.24
C LYS A 35 8.10 6.68 6.47
N TRP A 36 7.96 5.41 6.86
CA TRP A 36 7.18 4.98 8.02
C TRP A 36 8.09 4.22 8.97
N TYR A 37 7.91 4.45 10.27
CA TYR A 37 8.44 3.57 11.30
C TYR A 37 7.29 2.72 11.80
N TYR A 38 7.46 1.41 11.71
CA TYR A 38 6.55 0.45 12.30
C TYR A 38 6.99 0.21 13.73
N ASP A 39 6.03 0.15 14.65
CA ASP A 39 6.30 -0.32 16.00
C ASP A 39 6.67 -1.80 15.96
N LYS A 40 6.91 -2.41 17.13
CA LYS A 40 7.14 -3.86 17.23
C LYS A 40 5.95 -4.61 16.64
N GLY A 41 6.13 -5.11 15.43
CA GLY A 41 5.14 -5.92 14.73
C GLY A 41 5.25 -7.39 15.11
N THR A 42 4.13 -8.10 15.01
CA THR A 42 4.10 -9.54 15.20
C THR A 42 4.03 -10.21 13.84
N TRP A 43 5.01 -11.07 13.57
CA TRP A 43 5.07 -11.93 12.39
C TRP A 43 4.69 -13.35 12.82
N ASN A 44 3.60 -13.88 12.27
CA ASN A 44 3.19 -15.27 12.51
C ASN A 44 3.11 -15.99 11.18
N GLU A 45 3.77 -17.14 11.10
CA GLU A 45 3.74 -18.00 9.92
C GLU A 45 3.44 -19.44 10.30
N LYS A 46 2.76 -20.14 9.40
CA LYS A 46 2.41 -21.54 9.57
C LYS A 46 2.70 -22.29 8.28
N LYS A 47 3.50 -23.34 8.36
CA LYS A 47 3.75 -24.23 7.22
C LYS A 47 2.48 -25.00 6.90
N ILE A 48 2.01 -24.88 5.66
CA ILE A 48 0.79 -25.56 5.19
C ILE A 48 1.15 -26.74 4.27
N THR A 49 2.16 -26.57 3.41
CA THR A 49 2.73 -27.64 2.57
C THR A 49 4.26 -27.49 2.54
N PRO A 50 5.03 -28.42 1.91
CA PRO A 50 6.50 -28.32 1.84
C PRO A 50 7.02 -26.95 1.40
N ASP A 51 6.35 -26.33 0.43
CA ASP A 51 6.76 -25.06 -0.20
C ASP A 51 5.76 -23.92 0.00
N LYS A 52 4.74 -24.11 0.86
CA LYS A 52 3.71 -23.10 1.13
C LYS A 52 3.57 -22.82 2.61
N TRP A 53 3.66 -21.55 2.95
CA TRP A 53 3.39 -21.03 4.28
C TRP A 53 2.24 -20.02 4.21
N GLU A 54 1.39 -20.04 5.22
CA GLU A 54 0.49 -18.94 5.52
C GLU A 54 1.22 -17.95 6.42
N LEU A 55 1.00 -16.66 6.20
CA LEU A 55 1.70 -15.59 6.88
C LEU A 55 0.73 -14.48 7.29
N THR A 56 0.93 -13.93 8.48
CA THR A 56 0.33 -12.67 8.93
C THR A 56 1.37 -11.75 9.56
N TYR A 57 1.23 -10.46 9.30
CA TYR A 57 2.02 -9.41 9.95
C TYR A 57 1.11 -8.27 10.38
N ALA A 58 1.20 -7.88 11.66
CA ALA A 58 0.42 -6.78 12.22
C ALA A 58 1.31 -5.85 13.05
N ALA A 59 1.18 -4.55 12.82
CA ALA A 59 1.90 -3.51 13.53
C ALA A 59 1.18 -2.17 13.39
N ASN A 60 1.24 -1.35 14.43
CA ASN A 60 0.97 0.08 14.31
C ASN A 60 2.15 0.76 13.59
N LYS A 61 1.86 1.86 12.89
CA LYS A 61 2.89 2.64 12.20
C LYS A 61 2.65 4.12 12.38
N LYS A 62 3.73 4.90 12.47
CA LYS A 62 3.72 6.36 12.51
C LYS A 62 4.55 6.92 11.37
N ARG A 63 4.15 8.11 10.87
CA ARG A 63 4.97 8.84 9.90
C ARG A 63 6.32 9.16 10.54
N ALA A 64 7.39 9.13 9.74
CA ALA A 64 8.71 9.58 10.20
C ALA A 64 8.72 11.07 10.59
N TRP A 65 7.82 11.86 10.01
CA TRP A 65 7.65 13.29 10.26
C TRP A 65 6.17 13.62 10.31
N ASP A 66 5.82 14.67 11.06
CA ASP A 66 4.44 15.12 11.12
C ASP A 66 3.95 15.56 9.75
N ALA A 67 2.68 15.26 9.48
CA ALA A 67 2.05 15.65 8.23
C ALA A 67 1.86 17.17 8.22
N PRO A 68 2.11 17.86 7.09
CA PRO A 68 1.73 19.26 6.95
C PRO A 68 0.26 19.48 7.34
N GLU A 69 -0.03 20.66 7.88
CA GLU A 69 -1.40 21.02 8.24
C GLU A 69 -2.34 20.91 7.01
N GLY A 70 -3.53 20.36 7.21
CA GLY A 70 -4.49 20.10 6.14
C GLY A 70 -4.14 18.93 5.20
N SER A 71 -3.06 18.19 5.45
CA SER A 71 -2.65 17.06 4.62
C SER A 71 -3.03 15.69 5.20
N GLY A 72 -3.04 14.68 4.32
CA GLY A 72 -3.40 13.31 4.70
C GLY A 72 -4.90 13.03 4.54
N VAL A 73 -5.29 11.82 4.90
CA VAL A 73 -6.69 11.39 4.84
C VAL A 73 -7.35 11.48 6.21
N PRO A 74 -8.69 11.67 6.26
CA PRO A 74 -9.41 11.72 7.53
C PRO A 74 -9.22 10.46 8.36
N VAL A 75 -9.26 10.62 9.69
CA VAL A 75 -9.21 9.52 10.66
C VAL A 75 -10.35 8.53 10.39
N GLY A 76 -10.04 7.24 10.44
CA GLY A 76 -10.98 6.16 10.10
C GLY A 76 -11.03 5.82 8.61
N THR A 77 -10.21 6.44 7.77
CA THR A 77 -10.03 6.01 6.37
C THR A 77 -9.29 4.68 6.33
N GLU A 78 -9.83 3.70 5.60
CA GLU A 78 -9.23 2.38 5.43
C GLU A 78 -8.74 2.20 3.98
N TYR A 79 -7.70 1.39 3.82
CA TYR A 79 -7.14 1.05 2.51
C TYR A 79 -6.98 -0.44 2.34
N HIS A 80 -7.35 -0.93 1.17
CA HIS A 80 -7.03 -2.27 0.73
C HIS A 80 -5.89 -2.19 -0.28
N TRP A 81 -4.72 -2.61 0.17
CA TRP A 81 -3.51 -2.67 -0.62
C TRP A 81 -3.12 -4.11 -0.90
N TYR A 82 -2.78 -4.41 -2.14
CA TYR A 82 -2.11 -5.64 -2.52
C TYR A 82 -0.60 -5.39 -2.58
N ILE A 83 0.20 -6.25 -1.94
CA ILE A 83 1.66 -6.18 -1.96
C ILE A 83 2.17 -7.45 -2.63
N LEU A 84 2.95 -7.29 -3.69
CA LEU A 84 3.77 -8.36 -4.25
C LEU A 84 5.22 -8.02 -3.93
N ALA A 85 5.87 -8.88 -3.15
CA ALA A 85 7.24 -8.62 -2.72
C ALA A 85 8.00 -9.93 -2.54
N HIS A 86 9.30 -9.86 -2.82
CA HIS A 86 10.26 -10.85 -2.35
C HIS A 86 10.61 -10.54 -0.90
N GLN A 87 10.58 -11.57 -0.06
CA GLN A 87 11.20 -11.51 1.25
C GLN A 87 12.57 -12.18 1.17
N ASN A 88 13.62 -11.44 1.53
CA ASN A 88 14.97 -11.96 1.63
C ASN A 88 15.34 -12.08 3.09
N VAL A 89 15.73 -13.30 3.50
CA VAL A 89 16.07 -13.63 4.88
C VAL A 89 17.49 -14.18 4.92
N ARG A 90 18.33 -13.65 5.82
CA ARG A 90 19.67 -14.14 6.08
C ARG A 90 19.84 -14.43 7.56
N LYS A 91 20.14 -15.69 7.92
CA LYS A 91 20.53 -16.04 9.28
C LYS A 91 21.84 -15.34 9.64
N LEU A 92 21.87 -14.66 10.77
CA LEU A 92 23.04 -13.94 11.27
C LEU A 92 23.77 -14.76 12.33
N ASP A 93 23.00 -15.37 13.23
CA ASP A 93 23.50 -16.26 14.28
C ASP A 93 22.40 -17.25 14.71
N ALA A 94 22.56 -17.92 15.86
CA ALA A 94 21.62 -18.92 16.36
C ALA A 94 20.16 -18.44 16.38
N ASN A 95 19.92 -17.17 16.75
CA ASN A 95 18.60 -16.62 17.05
C ASN A 95 18.23 -15.39 16.22
N ASN A 96 19.18 -14.81 15.48
CA ASN A 96 18.95 -13.58 14.73
C ASN A 96 18.94 -13.82 13.22
N TYR A 97 18.00 -13.16 12.56
CA TYR A 97 17.83 -13.16 11.11
C TYR A 97 17.64 -11.72 10.63
N ALA A 98 18.39 -11.34 9.59
CA ALA A 98 18.12 -10.12 8.85
C ALA A 98 17.00 -10.42 7.85
N THR A 99 15.92 -9.65 7.92
CA THR A 99 14.77 -9.79 7.02
C THR A 99 14.54 -8.48 6.30
N SER A 100 14.38 -8.55 4.97
CA SER A 100 14.04 -7.42 4.12
C SER A 100 12.95 -7.81 3.13
N MET A 101 12.14 -6.85 2.70
CA MET A 101 11.17 -7.05 1.63
C MET A 101 11.34 -5.97 0.58
N THR A 102 11.37 -6.38 -0.69
CA THR A 102 11.41 -5.46 -1.85
C THR A 102 10.33 -5.88 -2.83
N GLY A 103 9.58 -4.92 -3.33
CA GLY A 103 8.51 -5.18 -4.29
C GLY A 103 7.58 -4.01 -4.51
N THR A 104 6.43 -4.31 -5.11
CA THR A 104 5.46 -3.34 -5.59
C THR A 104 4.15 -3.44 -4.80
N LYS A 105 3.48 -2.30 -4.65
CA LYS A 105 2.24 -2.18 -3.88
C LYS A 105 1.17 -1.48 -4.71
N TYR A 106 -0.02 -2.10 -4.80
CA TYR A 106 -1.13 -1.64 -5.63
C TYR A 106 -2.35 -1.31 -4.77
N LYS A 107 -2.99 -0.17 -5.04
CA LYS A 107 -4.25 0.21 -4.39
C LYS A 107 -5.40 -0.51 -5.08
N LEU A 108 -6.05 -1.44 -4.39
CA LEU A 108 -7.25 -2.10 -4.92
C LEU A 108 -8.51 -1.31 -4.56
N ALA A 109 -8.58 -0.83 -3.31
CA ALA A 109 -9.72 -0.04 -2.86
C ALA A 109 -9.34 0.90 -1.69
N HIS A 110 -10.23 1.83 -1.40
CA HIS A 110 -10.24 2.59 -0.17
C HIS A 110 -11.68 2.77 0.33
N LYS A 111 -11.81 2.92 1.63
CA LYS A 111 -13.08 3.22 2.28
C LYS A 111 -12.94 4.56 2.99
N ARG A 112 -13.79 5.50 2.60
CA ARG A 112 -13.78 6.86 3.18
C ARG A 112 -14.22 6.81 4.64
N ALA A 113 -13.61 7.66 5.46
CA ALA A 113 -14.02 7.81 6.85
C ALA A 113 -15.54 8.02 6.99
N GLY A 114 -16.16 7.31 7.93
CA GLY A 114 -17.60 7.38 8.17
C GLY A 114 -18.49 6.74 7.10
N LYS A 115 -17.93 6.12 6.05
CA LYS A 115 -18.71 5.34 5.07
C LYS A 115 -18.65 3.85 5.40
N LEU A 116 -19.75 3.15 5.13
CA LEU A 116 -19.84 1.69 5.34
C LEU A 116 -19.18 0.90 4.20
N ASN A 117 -19.24 1.43 2.97
CA ASN A 117 -18.85 0.69 1.77
C ASN A 117 -17.49 1.16 1.22
N TRP A 118 -16.74 0.21 0.66
CA TRP A 118 -15.56 0.47 -0.17
C TRP A 118 -15.93 1.31 -1.41
N ASN A 119 -14.98 2.05 -1.96
CA ASN A 119 -15.17 2.81 -3.20
C ASN A 119 -15.43 1.93 -4.44
N THR A 120 -15.23 0.62 -4.34
CA THR A 120 -15.49 -0.38 -5.38
C THR A 120 -15.85 -1.71 -4.73
N ASN A 121 -16.71 -2.51 -5.37
CA ASN A 121 -17.15 -3.80 -4.82
C ASN A 121 -16.06 -4.89 -4.94
N ASP A 122 -16.20 -5.96 -4.17
CA ASP A 122 -15.21 -7.02 -4.06
C ASP A 122 -14.93 -7.71 -5.41
N ASN A 123 -15.95 -7.88 -6.26
CA ASN A 123 -15.77 -8.48 -7.59
C ASN A 123 -14.87 -7.62 -8.47
N GLN A 124 -15.03 -6.29 -8.42
CA GLN A 124 -14.17 -5.37 -9.15
C GLN A 124 -12.76 -5.31 -8.58
N GLN A 125 -12.59 -5.36 -7.25
CA GLN A 125 -11.27 -5.47 -6.61
C GLN A 125 -10.53 -6.73 -7.09
N ARG A 126 -11.23 -7.87 -7.18
CA ARG A 126 -10.67 -9.13 -7.69
C ARG A 126 -10.30 -9.04 -9.16
N LYS A 127 -11.16 -8.46 -10.01
CA LYS A 127 -10.84 -8.25 -11.44
C LYS A 127 -9.59 -7.40 -11.63
N GLN A 128 -9.47 -6.32 -10.87
CA GLN A 128 -8.29 -5.47 -10.89
C GLN A 128 -7.03 -6.24 -10.44
N LEU A 129 -7.14 -7.05 -9.39
CA LEU A 129 -6.04 -7.89 -8.93
C LEU A 129 -5.62 -8.92 -9.99
N ILE A 130 -6.57 -9.59 -10.63
CA ILE A 130 -6.29 -10.56 -11.71
C ILE A 130 -5.50 -9.88 -12.82
N GLN A 131 -5.95 -8.71 -13.30
CA GLN A 131 -5.23 -7.98 -14.35
C GLN A 131 -3.79 -7.64 -13.92
N ILE A 132 -3.58 -7.15 -12.69
CA ILE A 132 -2.24 -6.85 -12.17
C ILE A 132 -1.35 -8.09 -12.21
N LEU A 133 -1.88 -9.24 -11.79
CA LEU A 133 -1.13 -10.49 -11.76
C LEU A 133 -0.82 -11.03 -13.16
N GLU A 134 -1.77 -10.91 -14.09
CA GLU A 134 -1.56 -11.30 -15.50
C GLU A 134 -0.48 -10.44 -16.17
N ASP A 135 -0.51 -9.12 -15.95
CA ASP A 135 0.50 -8.20 -16.48
C ASP A 135 1.89 -8.54 -15.92
N LEU A 136 1.98 -8.86 -14.61
CA LEU A 136 3.23 -9.27 -13.97
C LEU A 136 3.74 -10.63 -14.47
N ILE A 137 2.85 -11.57 -14.79
CA ILE A 137 3.24 -12.83 -15.43
C ILE A 137 3.89 -12.56 -16.79
N VAL A 138 3.37 -11.60 -17.57
CA VAL A 138 3.94 -11.23 -18.87
C VAL A 138 5.31 -10.57 -18.70
N GLU A 139 5.46 -9.68 -17.71
CA GLU A 139 6.73 -9.04 -17.38
C GLU A 139 7.80 -10.07 -16.99
N LEU A 140 7.50 -10.95 -16.03
CA LEU A 140 8.43 -12.02 -15.59
C LEU A 140 8.83 -12.96 -16.73
N LYS A 141 7.89 -13.30 -17.62
CA LYS A 141 8.20 -14.11 -18.81
C LYS A 141 9.16 -13.41 -19.76
N SER A 142 9.05 -12.09 -19.87
CA SER A 142 9.91 -11.28 -20.74
C SER A 142 11.33 -11.19 -20.16
N GLU A 143 11.45 -10.98 -18.85
CA GLU A 143 12.74 -10.98 -18.13
C GLU A 143 13.49 -12.31 -18.31
N ILE A 144 12.80 -13.45 -18.19
CA ILE A 144 13.40 -14.78 -18.42
C ILE A 144 13.99 -14.91 -19.83
N ILE A 145 13.32 -14.34 -20.85
CA ILE A 145 13.79 -14.39 -22.24
C ILE A 145 15.00 -13.47 -22.44
N GLU A 146 15.04 -12.33 -21.76
CA GLU A 146 16.16 -11.39 -21.80
C GLU A 146 17.41 -11.97 -21.12
N ASP A 147 17.26 -12.57 -19.94
CA ASP A 147 18.35 -13.19 -19.18
C ASP A 147 18.96 -14.42 -19.88
N ALA A 148 18.21 -15.04 -20.81
CA ALA A 148 18.67 -16.18 -21.59
C ALA A 148 19.46 -15.80 -22.86
N LYS A 149 19.60 -14.50 -23.17
CA LYS A 149 20.38 -13.98 -24.31
C LYS A 149 21.81 -13.64 -23.91
#